data_AF-A0A179UXG2-F1
#
_entry.id   AF-A0A179UXG2-F1
#
_cell.length_a   1.000
_cell.length_b   1.000
_cell.length_c   1.000
_cell.angle_alpha   90.00
_cell.angle_beta   90.00
_cell.angle_gamma   90.00
#
_symmetry.space_group_name_H-M   'P 1'
#
loop_
_entity.id
_entity.type
_entity.pdbx_description
1 polymer ?
#
loop_
_entity_poly.entity_id
_entity_poly.type
_entity_poly.pdbx_seq_one_letter_code
_entity_poly.pdbx_strand_id
1 'polypeptide(L)'
;MAAITHSRRILAPAGIAERFITAMNDRIDDVEHFKSIEKCLGNALDQLCYEICDAGRDDSDITRAQAIYQMLEDTKSEVEDARIHKECTMDETEAVLKKLLTSNDVDDTTKAEINKSVMLHQAYRSKCDKECQQAMSQQGEE
;
A
#
# COMPACT_ATOMS: atom_id res chain seq x y z
N MET A 1 1.91 53.50 6.98
CA MET A 1 2.61 52.24 6.65
C MET A 1 1.93 51.11 7.42
N ALA A 2 1.21 50.21 6.75
CA ALA A 2 0.55 49.08 7.39
C ALA A 2 1.52 47.88 7.39
N ALA A 3 1.89 47.42 8.59
CA ALA A 3 2.71 46.22 8.75
C ALA A 3 1.85 44.99 8.44
N ILE A 4 2.18 44.28 7.36
CA ILE A 4 1.59 42.97 7.07
C ILE A 4 2.21 41.97 8.02
N THR A 5 1.51 41.66 9.11
CA THR A 5 1.88 40.59 10.03
C THR A 5 1.64 39.25 9.34
N HIS A 6 2.68 38.69 8.73
CA HIS A 6 2.68 37.33 8.18
C HIS A 6 2.53 36.32 9.34
N SER A 7 1.28 36.03 9.69
CA SER A 7 0.95 35.01 10.69
C SER A 7 1.26 33.65 10.07
N ARG A 8 2.44 33.09 10.37
CA ARG A 8 2.67 31.64 10.26
C ARG A 8 1.58 30.98 11.10
N ARG A 9 0.53 30.47 10.46
CA ARG A 9 -0.42 29.57 11.13
C ARG A 9 0.36 28.32 11.47
N ILE A 10 0.94 28.30 12.67
CA ILE A 10 1.42 27.07 13.29
C ILE A 10 0.17 26.22 13.45
N LEU A 11 0.03 25.18 12.61
CA LEU A 11 -1.06 24.22 12.76
C LEU A 11 -0.90 23.61 14.16
N ALA A 12 -1.96 23.66 14.97
CA ALA A 12 -1.93 23.06 16.30
C ALA A 12 -1.60 21.55 16.17
N PRO A 13 -0.88 20.96 17.13
CA PRO A 13 -0.51 19.54 17.10
C PRO A 13 -1.67 18.57 16.83
N ALA A 14 -2.88 18.89 17.29
CA ALA A 14 -4.10 18.14 16.97
C ALA A 14 -4.44 18.16 15.47
N GLY A 15 -4.39 19.32 14.81
CA GLY A 15 -4.63 19.42 13.36
C GLY A 15 -3.54 18.80 12.50
N ILE A 16 -2.33 18.61 13.06
CA ILE A 16 -1.27 17.83 12.43
C ILE A 16 -1.56 16.33 12.56
N ALA A 17 -1.97 15.88 13.75
CA ALA A 17 -2.33 14.48 14.01
C ALA A 17 -3.48 14.01 13.10
N GLU A 18 -4.54 14.80 12.97
CA GLU A 18 -5.70 14.47 12.13
C GLU A 18 -5.28 14.22 10.67
N ARG A 19 -4.39 15.04 10.12
CA ARG A 19 -3.87 14.85 8.75
C ARG A 19 -3.11 13.53 8.59
N PHE A 20 -2.30 13.16 9.58
CA PHE A 20 -1.57 11.90 9.56
C PHE A 20 -2.49 10.70 9.74
N ILE A 21 -3.54 10.81 10.56
CA ILE A 21 -4.56 9.76 10.71
C ILE A 21 -5.29 9.53 9.39
N THR A 22 -5.77 10.59 8.74
CA THR A 22 -6.44 10.49 7.44
C THR A 22 -5.51 9.87 6.40
N ALA A 23 -4.28 10.39 6.27
CA ALA A 23 -3.31 9.85 5.33
C ALA A 23 -2.97 8.37 5.59
N MET A 24 -2.94 7.94 6.84
CA MET A 24 -2.68 6.54 7.20
C MET A 24 -3.84 5.63 6.82
N ASN A 25 -5.08 6.04 7.06
CA ASN A 25 -6.26 5.26 6.71
C ASN A 25 -6.42 5.17 5.19
N ASP A 26 -6.26 6.28 4.46
CA ASP A 26 -6.34 6.29 2.98
C ASP A 26 -5.29 5.34 2.37
N ARG A 27 -4.08 5.31 2.93
CA ARG A 27 -3.02 4.42 2.45
C ARG A 27 -3.30 2.95 2.74
N ILE A 28 -3.95 2.62 3.86
CA ILE A 28 -4.35 1.24 4.15
C ILE A 28 -5.33 0.76 3.07
N ASP A 29 -6.33 1.58 2.72
CA ASP A 29 -7.29 1.25 1.67
C ASP A 29 -6.60 1.11 0.30
N ASP A 30 -5.71 2.05 -0.05
CA ASP A 30 -4.94 2.01 -1.30
C ASP A 30 -4.10 0.74 -1.43
N VAL A 31 -3.46 0.30 -0.34
CA VAL A 31 -2.59 -0.88 -0.35
C VAL A 31 -3.41 -2.17 -0.51
N GLU A 32 -4.57 -2.28 0.14
CA GLU A 32 -5.50 -3.41 -0.10
C GLU A 32 -6.02 -3.40 -1.54
N HIS A 33 -6.27 -2.23 -2.12
CA HIS A 33 -6.60 -2.10 -3.55
C HIS A 33 -5.45 -2.58 -4.46
N PHE A 34 -4.21 -2.19 -4.19
CA PHE A 34 -3.06 -2.68 -4.95
C PHE A 34 -2.89 -4.19 -4.86
N LYS A 35 -3.03 -4.79 -3.68
CA LYS A 35 -3.04 -6.26 -3.53
C LYS A 35 -4.11 -6.93 -4.41
N SER A 36 -5.31 -6.34 -4.46
CA SER A 36 -6.37 -6.86 -5.33
C SER A 36 -6.01 -6.75 -6.81
N ILE A 37 -5.38 -5.64 -7.24
CA ILE A 37 -4.95 -5.44 -8.62
C ILE A 37 -3.85 -6.44 -8.98
N GLU A 38 -2.83 -6.62 -8.13
CA GLU A 38 -1.77 -7.59 -8.35
C GLU A 38 -2.30 -9.01 -8.49
N LYS A 39 -3.30 -9.40 -7.69
CA LYS A 39 -3.96 -10.70 -7.81
C LYS A 39 -4.65 -10.86 -9.18
N CYS A 40 -5.36 -9.82 -9.63
CA CYS A 40 -5.99 -9.83 -10.96
C CYS A 40 -4.94 -9.94 -12.08
N LEU A 41 -3.82 -9.21 -11.96
CA LEU A 41 -2.72 -9.28 -12.91
C LEU A 41 -2.06 -10.66 -12.92
N GLY A 42 -1.83 -11.25 -11.75
CA GLY A 42 -1.32 -12.63 -11.62
C GLY A 42 -2.21 -13.64 -12.35
N ASN A 43 -3.52 -13.61 -12.10
CA ASN A 43 -4.46 -14.50 -12.78
C ASN A 43 -4.47 -14.29 -14.30
N ALA A 44 -4.36 -13.04 -14.77
CA ALA A 44 -4.32 -12.73 -16.19
C ALA A 44 -3.03 -13.23 -16.86
N LEU A 45 -1.89 -13.11 -16.17
CA LEU A 45 -0.60 -13.65 -16.61
C LEU A 45 -0.64 -15.17 -16.68
N ASP A 46 -1.18 -15.84 -15.67
CA ASP A 46 -1.34 -17.30 -15.65
C ASP A 46 -2.17 -17.77 -16.84
N GLN A 47 -3.30 -17.11 -17.09
CA GLN A 47 -4.16 -17.43 -18.24
C GLN A 47 -3.41 -17.21 -19.56
N LEU A 48 -2.71 -16.10 -19.74
CA LEU A 48 -1.93 -15.84 -20.95
C LEU A 48 -0.80 -16.84 -21.15
N CYS A 49 -0.15 -17.29 -20.07
CA CYS A 49 0.86 -18.32 -20.13
C CYS A 49 0.28 -19.63 -20.71
N TYR A 50 -0.88 -20.07 -20.21
CA TYR A 50 -1.60 -21.22 -20.80
C TYR A 50 -1.91 -21.01 -22.28
N GLU A 51 -2.35 -19.81 -22.66
CA GLU A 51 -2.67 -19.48 -24.05
C GLU A 51 -1.46 -19.47 -24.98
N ILE A 52 -0.29 -19.06 -24.49
CA ILE A 52 0.99 -19.06 -25.23
C ILE A 52 1.50 -20.50 -25.40
N CYS A 53 1.32 -21.35 -24.39
CA CYS A 53 1.80 -22.74 -24.41
C CYS A 53 0.91 -23.70 -25.21
N ASP A 54 -0.24 -23.28 -25.70
CA ASP A 54 -1.15 -24.11 -26.48
C ASP A 54 -0.63 -24.34 -27.91
N ALA A 55 -0.17 -25.57 -28.18
CA ALA A 55 0.54 -25.98 -29.40
C ALA A 55 -0.30 -25.92 -30.71
N GLY A 56 -1.55 -25.46 -30.65
CA GLY A 56 -2.45 -25.34 -31.80
C GLY A 56 -2.61 -23.94 -32.38
N ARG A 57 -1.99 -22.89 -31.82
CA ARG A 57 -2.15 -21.50 -32.29
C ARG A 57 -1.23 -21.11 -33.44
N ASP A 58 -1.69 -20.15 -34.23
CA ASP A 58 -0.86 -19.49 -35.23
C ASP A 58 0.26 -18.66 -34.57
N ASP A 59 1.44 -18.61 -35.20
CA ASP A 59 2.63 -17.92 -34.68
C ASP A 59 2.37 -16.42 -34.43
N SER A 60 1.45 -15.83 -35.21
CA SER A 60 1.05 -14.42 -35.05
C SER A 60 0.26 -14.18 -33.76
N ASP A 61 -0.59 -15.14 -33.36
CA ASP A 61 -1.35 -15.09 -32.12
C ASP A 61 -0.44 -15.30 -30.90
N ILE A 62 0.54 -16.19 -31.03
CA ILE A 62 1.56 -16.43 -29.99
C ILE A 62 2.39 -15.17 -29.76
N THR A 63 2.88 -14.54 -30.83
CA THR A 63 3.69 -13.30 -30.74
C THR A 63 2.91 -12.18 -30.06
N ARG A 64 1.62 -12.02 -30.40
CA ARG A 64 0.75 -11.03 -29.77
C ARG A 64 0.52 -11.33 -28.29
N ALA A 65 0.26 -12.58 -27.94
CA ALA A 65 0.06 -12.99 -26.54
C ALA A 65 1.32 -12.75 -25.69
N GLN A 66 2.52 -13.04 -26.24
CA GLN A 66 3.79 -12.73 -25.58
C GLN A 66 3.98 -11.23 -25.33
N ALA A 67 3.64 -10.39 -26.30
CA ALA A 67 3.71 -8.93 -26.12
C ALA A 67 2.77 -8.44 -25.00
N ILE A 68 1.54 -8.98 -24.94
CA ILE A 68 0.59 -8.65 -23.86
C ILE A 68 1.10 -9.15 -22.51
N TYR A 69 1.66 -10.37 -22.48
CA TYR A 69 2.24 -10.95 -21.26
C TYR A 69 3.33 -10.01 -20.70
N GLN A 70 4.27 -9.56 -21.53
CA GLN A 70 5.33 -8.66 -21.07
C GLN A 70 4.77 -7.34 -20.52
N MET A 71 3.80 -6.74 -21.22
CA MET A 71 3.16 -5.50 -20.74
C MET A 71 2.47 -5.67 -19.39
N LEU A 72 1.81 -6.81 -19.16
CA LEU A 72 1.14 -7.09 -17.89
C LEU A 72 2.14 -7.42 -16.77
N GLU A 73 3.26 -8.06 -17.09
CA GLU A 73 4.34 -8.31 -16.15
C GLU A 73 4.97 -6.99 -15.69
N ASP A 74 5.28 -6.09 -16.63
CA ASP A 74 5.78 -4.75 -16.33
C ASP A 74 4.78 -3.96 -15.46
N THR A 75 3.49 -4.00 -15.83
CA THR A 75 2.42 -3.35 -15.04
C THR A 75 2.32 -3.93 -13.63
N LYS A 76 2.45 -5.26 -13.49
CA LYS A 76 2.43 -5.92 -12.17
C LYS A 76 3.60 -5.46 -11.31
N SER A 77 4.80 -5.34 -11.89
CA SER A 77 5.97 -4.81 -11.19
C SER A 77 5.74 -3.37 -10.73
N GLU A 78 5.18 -2.50 -11.57
CA GLU A 78 4.89 -1.10 -11.20
C GLU A 78 3.86 -0.99 -10.06
N VAL A 79 2.83 -1.83 -10.08
CA VAL A 79 1.83 -1.88 -9.01
C VAL A 79 2.46 -2.35 -7.69
N GLU A 80 3.32 -3.37 -7.75
CA GLU A 80 4.04 -3.88 -6.58
C GLU A 80 4.98 -2.82 -5.99
N ASP A 81 5.75 -2.12 -6.83
CA ASP A 81 6.62 -1.02 -6.39
C ASP A 81 5.81 0.12 -5.75
N ALA A 82 4.66 0.49 -6.33
CA ALA A 82 3.78 1.51 -5.79
C ALA A 82 3.19 1.09 -4.43
N ARG A 83 2.84 -0.20 -4.26
CA ARG A 83 2.39 -0.77 -2.99
C ARG A 83 3.48 -0.68 -1.94
N ILE A 84 4.68 -1.19 -2.24
CA ILE A 84 5.82 -1.19 -1.32
C ILE A 84 6.14 0.25 -0.88
N HIS A 85 6.15 1.20 -1.81
CA HIS A 85 6.37 2.60 -1.48
C HIS A 85 5.33 3.14 -0.49
N LYS A 86 4.03 2.84 -0.70
CA LYS A 86 2.98 3.24 0.23
C LYS A 86 3.16 2.58 1.61
N GLU A 87 3.45 1.30 1.67
CA GLU A 87 3.71 0.59 2.94
C GLU A 87 4.89 1.20 3.70
N CYS A 88 5.99 1.54 3.02
CA CYS A 88 7.12 2.25 3.66
C CYS A 88 6.67 3.60 4.24
N THR A 89 5.86 4.37 3.51
CA THR A 89 5.37 5.68 4.01
C THR A 89 4.38 5.53 5.17
N MET A 90 3.68 4.39 5.27
CA MET A 90 2.82 4.05 6.40
C MET A 90 3.65 3.79 7.67
N ASP A 91 4.77 3.05 7.55
CA ASP A 91 5.73 2.85 8.65
C ASP A 91 6.28 4.20 9.18
N GLU A 92 6.63 5.13 8.29
CA GLU A 92 7.06 6.48 8.65
C GLU A 92 5.94 7.26 9.36
N THR A 93 4.70 7.12 8.89
CA THR A 93 3.53 7.81 9.45
C THR A 93 3.17 7.27 10.83
N GLU A 94 3.24 5.94 11.03
CA GLU A 94 3.10 5.33 12.34
C GLU A 94 4.13 5.90 13.32
N ALA A 95 5.39 6.07 12.90
CA ALA A 95 6.43 6.65 13.74
C ALA A 95 6.13 8.11 14.15
N VAL A 96 5.57 8.92 13.24
CA VAL A 96 5.12 10.29 13.55
C VAL A 96 3.92 10.28 14.51
N LEU A 97 2.93 9.45 14.23
CA LEU A 97 1.75 9.28 15.08
C LEU A 97 2.10 8.86 16.50
N LYS A 98 3.04 7.91 16.68
CA LYS A 98 3.54 7.51 18.00
C LYS A 98 4.21 8.66 18.76
N LYS A 99 4.94 9.56 18.08
CA LYS A 99 5.50 10.75 18.71
C LYS A 99 4.40 11.70 19.18
N LEU A 100 3.37 11.92 18.35
CA LEU A 100 2.22 12.76 18.70
C LEU A 100 1.42 12.18 19.88
N LEU A 101 1.32 10.85 19.97
CA LEU A 101 0.69 10.16 21.09
C LEU A 101 1.32 10.51 22.45
N THR A 102 2.65 10.69 22.48
CA THR A 102 3.39 11.08 23.70
C THR A 102 3.36 12.58 23.99
N SER A 103 2.78 13.40 23.09
CA SER A 103 2.74 14.85 23.26
C SER A 103 1.69 15.28 24.29
N ASN A 104 2.04 16.28 25.10
CA ASN A 104 1.08 16.92 26.01
C ASN A 104 0.15 17.90 25.28
N ASP A 105 0.52 18.34 24.08
CA ASP A 105 -0.23 19.32 23.29
C ASP A 105 -1.33 18.68 22.41
N VAL A 106 -1.50 17.36 22.53
CA VAL A 106 -2.54 16.59 21.85
C VAL A 106 -3.53 16.13 22.89
N ASP A 107 -4.81 16.44 22.69
CA ASP A 107 -5.88 16.07 23.60
C ASP A 107 -6.17 14.56 23.59
N ASP A 108 -6.83 14.07 24.64
CA ASP A 108 -7.10 12.65 24.82
C ASP A 108 -7.98 12.04 23.72
N THR A 109 -8.86 12.84 23.10
CA THR A 109 -9.71 12.38 21.99
C THR A 109 -8.85 12.09 20.77
N THR A 110 -8.02 13.07 20.39
CA THR A 110 -7.07 12.90 19.28
C THR A 110 -6.10 11.73 19.56
N LYS A 111 -5.60 11.57 20.80
CA LYS A 111 -4.76 10.43 21.18
C LYS A 111 -5.47 9.08 20.99
N ALA A 112 -6.75 9.00 21.32
CA ALA A 112 -7.54 7.79 21.11
C ALA A 112 -7.66 7.45 19.62
N GLU A 113 -7.85 8.44 18.75
CA GLU A 113 -7.88 8.26 17.30
C GLU A 113 -6.52 7.84 16.72
N ILE A 114 -5.44 8.46 17.19
CA ILE A 114 -4.06 8.05 16.86
C ILE A 114 -3.88 6.57 17.19
N ASN A 115 -4.22 6.16 18.42
CA ASN A 115 -4.10 4.76 18.85
C ASN A 115 -4.91 3.81 17.96
N LYS A 116 -6.15 4.19 17.62
CA LYS A 116 -7.00 3.39 16.73
C LYS A 116 -6.36 3.21 15.35
N SER A 117 -5.82 4.28 14.75
CA SER A 117 -5.16 4.21 13.43
C SER A 117 -3.88 3.35 13.49
N VAL A 118 -3.05 3.53 14.52
CA VAL A 118 -1.85 2.71 14.73
C VAL A 118 -2.20 1.23 14.91
N MET A 119 -3.20 0.90 15.72
CA MET A 119 -3.65 -0.48 15.90
C MET A 119 -4.16 -1.11 14.59
N LEU A 120 -4.88 -0.33 13.77
CA LEU A 120 -5.36 -0.80 12.48
C LEU A 120 -4.20 -1.16 11.54
N HIS A 121 -3.19 -0.29 11.45
CA HIS A 121 -1.99 -0.58 10.67
C HIS A 121 -1.21 -1.79 11.19
N GLN A 122 -1.06 -1.94 12.50
CA GLN A 122 -0.38 -3.10 13.08
C GLN A 122 -1.14 -4.40 12.80
N ALA A 123 -2.48 -4.36 12.82
CA ALA A 123 -3.31 -5.49 12.44
C ALA A 123 -3.12 -5.84 10.94
N TYR A 124 -3.08 -4.82 10.07
CA TYR A 124 -2.75 -4.99 8.65
C TYR A 124 -1.38 -5.66 8.49
N ARG A 125 -0.32 -5.13 9.10
CA ARG A 125 1.04 -5.70 9.03
C ARG A 125 1.08 -7.15 9.49
N SER A 126 0.42 -7.46 10.61
CA SER A 126 0.34 -8.83 11.12
C SER A 126 -0.38 -9.78 10.15
N LYS A 127 -1.39 -9.30 9.41
CA LYS A 127 -2.04 -10.08 8.34
C LYS A 127 -1.05 -10.34 7.20
N CYS A 128 -0.30 -9.34 6.75
CA CYS A 128 0.72 -9.49 5.69
C CYS A 128 1.81 -10.48 6.07
N ASP A 129 2.34 -10.40 7.29
CA ASP A 129 3.39 -11.31 7.75
C ASP A 129 2.92 -12.78 7.74
N LYS A 130 1.66 -13.01 8.11
CA LYS A 130 1.04 -14.35 8.06
C LYS A 130 0.85 -14.84 6.63
N GLU A 131 0.36 -13.99 5.72
CA GLU A 131 0.23 -14.30 4.30
C GLU A 131 1.59 -14.69 3.70
N CYS A 132 2.64 -13.94 4.01
CA CYS A 132 4.01 -14.21 3.57
C CYS A 132 4.53 -15.56 4.12
N GLN A 133 4.34 -15.83 5.41
CA GLN A 133 4.72 -17.12 6.02
C GLN A 133 3.98 -18.31 5.38
N GLN A 134 2.69 -18.14 5.06
CA GLN A 134 1.91 -19.18 4.39
C GLN A 134 2.44 -19.46 2.98
N ALA A 135 2.72 -18.41 2.20
CA ALA A 135 3.26 -18.53 0.84
C ALA A 135 4.63 -19.25 0.85
N MET A 136 5.53 -18.89 1.75
CA MET A 136 6.84 -19.56 1.89
C MET A 136 6.70 -21.03 2.30
N SER A 137 5.71 -21.37 3.14
CA SER A 137 5.49 -22.76 3.59
C SER A 137 4.97 -23.64 2.45
N GLN A 138 4.17 -23.07 1.53
CA GLN A 138 3.63 -23.78 0.37
C GLN A 138 4.69 -24.00 -0.72
N GLN A 139 5.71 -23.13 -0.81
CA GLN A 139 6.82 -23.27 -1.77
C GLN A 139 7.88 -24.30 -1.33
N GLY A 140 7.82 -24.82 -0.10
CA GLY A 140 8.76 -25.81 0.43
C GLY A 140 8.32 -27.28 0.27
N GLU A 141 7.17 -27.55 -0.35
CA GLU A 141 6.59 -28.90 -0.49
C GLU A 141 6.59 -29.45 -1.93
N GLU A 142 7.23 -28.78 -2.90
CA GLU A 142 7.51 -29.30 -4.26
C GLU A 142 8.96 -29.82 -4.41
#